data_AF-A0A6N7XTW1-F1
#
_entry.id   AF-A0A6N7XTW1-F1
#
_cell.length_a   1.000
_cell.length_b   1.000
_cell.length_c   1.000
_cell.angle_alpha   90.00
_cell.angle_beta   90.00
_cell.angle_gamma   90.00
#
_symmetry.space_group_name_H-M   'P 1'
#
loop_
_entity.id
_entity.type
_entity.pdbx_description
1 polymer ?
#
loop_
_entity_poly.entity_id
_entity_poly.type
_entity_poly.pdbx_seq_one_letter_code
_entity_poly.pdbx_strand_id
1 'polypeptide(L)'
;METRSDWYSVELMTQHAFWNKHHLGCDEHYLVHKLRQDKDYLPELSRIAVKDGEVIGCIMYSKARVIDGSDIHEIITFGPLCVEPKWQGCGVGELLLRETMELAANRGYKGIIIFGEPDYYPRIGFKTCDNFNITTSNGKNFDAFMGIELVEGSMKDIKGKFYGSEVFENLPKEEVEEYNKKFPQLQKLRFPGQWN
;
A
#
# COMPACT_ATOMS: atom_id res chain seq x y z
N MET A 1 -1.89 -8.00 -15.31
CA MET A 1 -2.90 -7.14 -14.65
C MET A 1 -3.99 -8.02 -14.11
N GLU A 2 -4.58 -7.65 -12.98
CA GLU A 2 -5.69 -8.37 -12.36
C GLU A 2 -6.97 -8.31 -13.22
N THR A 3 -7.79 -9.34 -13.17
CA THR A 3 -9.13 -9.44 -13.75
C THR A 3 -10.19 -9.69 -12.66
N ARG A 4 -11.48 -9.55 -12.99
CA ARG A 4 -12.57 -9.81 -12.03
C ARG A 4 -12.56 -11.24 -11.47
N SER A 5 -12.07 -12.23 -12.21
CA SER A 5 -11.95 -13.60 -11.72
C SER A 5 -10.88 -13.75 -10.63
N ASP A 6 -9.92 -12.83 -10.54
CA ASP A 6 -8.84 -12.87 -9.55
C ASP A 6 -9.26 -12.22 -8.22
N TRP A 7 -10.32 -11.41 -8.19
CA TRP A 7 -10.65 -10.52 -7.08
C TRP A 7 -10.79 -11.26 -5.75
N TYR A 8 -11.52 -12.37 -5.75
CA TYR A 8 -11.69 -13.18 -4.54
C TYR A 8 -10.37 -13.74 -4.03
N SER A 9 -9.53 -14.28 -4.94
CA SER A 9 -8.23 -14.84 -4.58
C SER A 9 -7.25 -13.79 -4.05
N VAL A 10 -7.28 -12.58 -4.63
CA VAL A 10 -6.47 -11.44 -4.15
C VAL A 10 -6.92 -10.99 -2.76
N GLU A 11 -8.23 -10.86 -2.53
CA GLU A 11 -8.78 -10.47 -1.22
C GLU A 11 -8.50 -11.54 -0.16
N LEU A 12 -8.69 -12.83 -0.48
CA LEU A 12 -8.39 -13.94 0.42
C LEU A 12 -6.90 -13.99 0.80
N MET A 13 -6.00 -13.91 -0.19
CA MET A 13 -4.56 -13.87 0.06
C MET A 13 -4.16 -12.64 0.89
N THR A 14 -4.79 -11.49 0.64
CA THR A 14 -4.57 -10.28 1.44
C THR A 14 -5.01 -10.50 2.89
N GLN A 15 -6.15 -11.16 3.12
CA GLN A 15 -6.59 -11.52 4.46
C GLN A 15 -5.53 -12.40 5.14
N HIS A 16 -5.04 -13.44 4.48
CA HIS A 16 -3.98 -14.30 5.04
C HIS A 16 -2.69 -13.54 5.36
N ALA A 17 -2.29 -12.59 4.51
CA ALA A 17 -1.05 -11.84 4.68
C ALA A 17 -1.07 -10.88 5.87
N PHE A 18 -2.26 -10.41 6.29
CA PHE A 18 -2.42 -9.39 7.34
C PHE A 18 -3.17 -9.87 8.58
N TRP A 19 -3.80 -11.05 8.56
CA TRP A 19 -4.60 -11.53 9.68
C TRP A 19 -3.77 -11.62 10.97
N ASN A 20 -4.20 -10.90 12.00
CA ASN A 20 -3.50 -10.75 13.28
C ASN A 20 -2.06 -10.20 13.16
N LYS A 21 -1.70 -9.51 12.07
CA LYS A 21 -0.35 -8.98 11.90
C LYS A 21 -0.14 -7.70 12.69
N HIS A 22 -1.00 -6.70 12.49
CA HIS A 22 -0.87 -5.38 13.12
C HIS A 22 -1.84 -5.18 14.28
N HIS A 23 -3.03 -5.77 14.21
CA HIS A 23 -4.06 -5.74 15.25
C HIS A 23 -4.90 -7.02 15.20
N LEU A 24 -5.92 -7.15 16.05
CA LEU A 24 -6.87 -8.26 16.02
C LEU A 24 -7.61 -8.31 14.67
N GLY A 25 -7.50 -9.44 13.95
CA GLY A 25 -8.03 -9.55 12.59
C GLY A 25 -7.19 -8.76 11.58
N CYS A 26 -7.83 -8.23 10.54
CA CYS A 26 -7.21 -7.35 9.55
C CYS A 26 -8.31 -6.63 8.75
N ASP A 27 -7.98 -5.49 8.16
CA ASP A 27 -8.91 -4.66 7.37
C ASP A 27 -8.48 -4.58 5.89
N GLU A 28 -7.26 -5.02 5.58
CA GLU A 28 -6.57 -4.81 4.31
C GLU A 28 -7.27 -5.48 3.13
N HIS A 29 -7.91 -6.62 3.34
CA HIS A 29 -8.69 -7.29 2.29
C HIS A 29 -9.97 -6.51 1.95
N TYR A 30 -10.56 -5.80 2.92
CA TYR A 30 -11.66 -4.88 2.66
C TYR A 30 -11.16 -3.59 1.99
N LEU A 31 -9.98 -3.09 2.37
CA LEU A 31 -9.32 -1.98 1.67
C LEU A 31 -9.09 -2.32 0.19
N VAL A 32 -8.58 -3.51 -0.12
CA VAL A 32 -8.43 -4.01 -1.51
C VAL A 32 -9.76 -3.95 -2.27
N HIS A 33 -10.86 -4.41 -1.65
CA HIS A 33 -12.18 -4.33 -2.25
C HIS A 33 -12.61 -2.89 -2.56
N LYS A 34 -12.42 -1.99 -1.58
CA LYS A 34 -12.82 -0.57 -1.68
C LYS A 34 -11.96 0.20 -2.68
N LEU A 35 -10.66 -0.07 -2.73
CA LEU A 35 -9.74 0.54 -3.70
C LEU A 35 -10.21 0.32 -5.13
N ARG A 36 -10.68 -0.88 -5.51
CA ARG A 36 -11.15 -1.13 -6.88
C ARG A 36 -12.34 -0.25 -7.30
N GLN A 37 -13.04 0.36 -6.35
CA GLN A 37 -14.18 1.26 -6.56
C GLN A 37 -13.81 2.73 -6.39
N ASP A 38 -12.62 3.01 -5.85
CA ASP A 38 -12.17 4.36 -5.56
C ASP A 38 -11.71 5.09 -6.83
N LYS A 39 -12.03 6.37 -6.93
CA LYS A 39 -11.70 7.20 -8.10
C LYS A 39 -10.19 7.42 -8.27
N ASP A 40 -9.43 7.31 -7.18
CA ASP A 40 -7.99 7.54 -7.18
C ASP A 40 -7.20 6.24 -7.38
N TYR A 41 -7.86 5.09 -7.52
CA TYR A 41 -7.20 3.81 -7.82
C TYR A 41 -6.53 3.81 -9.18
N LEU A 42 -5.32 3.24 -9.24
CA LEU A 42 -4.48 3.14 -10.42
C LEU A 42 -4.34 1.66 -10.84
N PRO A 43 -5.34 1.07 -11.53
CA PRO A 43 -5.30 -0.32 -11.96
C PRO A 43 -4.15 -0.61 -12.94
N GLU A 44 -3.70 0.39 -13.70
CA GLU A 44 -2.63 0.26 -14.68
C GLU A 44 -1.24 0.10 -14.06
N LEU A 45 -1.07 0.55 -12.80
CA LEU A 45 0.12 0.35 -11.97
C LEU A 45 0.01 -0.88 -11.07
N SER A 46 -1.20 -1.28 -10.68
CA SER A 46 -1.42 -2.36 -9.72
C SER A 46 -1.11 -3.73 -10.33
N ARG A 47 -0.52 -4.63 -9.54
CA ARG A 47 -0.05 -5.95 -10.02
C ARG A 47 -0.39 -7.07 -9.05
N ILE A 48 -0.60 -8.25 -9.61
CA ILE A 48 -0.68 -9.51 -8.88
C ILE A 48 0.48 -10.41 -9.31
N ALA A 49 1.02 -11.18 -8.37
CA ALA A 49 1.96 -12.25 -8.65
C ALA A 49 1.18 -13.56 -8.66
N VAL A 50 1.35 -14.36 -9.72
CA VAL A 50 0.67 -15.66 -9.89
C VAL A 50 1.72 -16.75 -10.05
N LYS A 51 1.55 -17.85 -9.31
CA LYS A 51 2.39 -19.04 -9.43
C LYS A 51 1.50 -20.28 -9.46
N ASP A 52 1.70 -21.14 -10.45
CA ASP A 52 0.94 -22.38 -10.63
C ASP A 52 -0.59 -22.17 -10.65
N GLY A 53 -1.03 -21.01 -11.16
CA GLY A 53 -2.43 -20.60 -11.19
C GLY A 53 -2.97 -19.99 -9.89
N GLU A 54 -2.17 -19.93 -8.83
CA GLU A 54 -2.53 -19.31 -7.54
C GLU A 54 -2.02 -17.86 -7.46
N VAL A 55 -2.85 -16.95 -6.93
CA VAL A 55 -2.41 -15.61 -6.55
C VAL A 55 -1.55 -15.70 -5.29
N ILE A 56 -0.30 -15.24 -5.37
CA ILE A 56 0.68 -15.32 -4.26
C ILE A 56 1.14 -13.96 -3.75
N GLY A 57 0.76 -12.87 -4.42
CA GLY A 57 1.07 -11.52 -3.98
C GLY A 57 0.29 -10.47 -4.75
N CYS A 58 0.20 -9.27 -4.19
CA CYS A 58 -0.52 -8.13 -4.76
C CYS A 58 0.15 -6.82 -4.34
N ILE A 59 0.16 -5.83 -5.23
CA ILE A 59 0.47 -4.43 -4.90
C ILE A 59 -0.57 -3.54 -5.57
N MET A 60 -1.22 -2.67 -4.79
CA MET A 60 -2.25 -1.74 -5.28
C MET A 60 -1.80 -0.30 -5.13
N TYR A 61 -2.03 0.51 -6.17
CA TYR A 61 -1.64 1.92 -6.22
C TYR A 61 -2.85 2.86 -6.20
N SER A 62 -2.67 4.01 -5.58
CA SER A 62 -3.66 5.10 -5.56
C SER A 62 -2.95 6.44 -5.77
N LYS A 63 -3.67 7.40 -6.38
CA LYS A 63 -3.22 8.79 -6.46
C LYS A 63 -3.15 9.38 -5.06
N ALA A 64 -2.16 10.24 -4.86
CA ALA A 64 -2.06 11.05 -3.67
C ALA A 64 -1.44 12.40 -4.06
N ARG A 65 -1.39 13.33 -3.10
CA ARG A 65 -0.92 14.69 -3.36
C ARG A 65 -0.05 15.19 -2.22
N VAL A 66 0.90 16.04 -2.57
CA VAL A 66 1.62 16.88 -1.63
C VAL A 66 1.20 18.33 -1.88
N ILE A 67 0.85 19.04 -0.81
CA ILE A 67 0.34 20.40 -0.90
C ILE A 67 1.22 21.35 -0.09
N ASP A 68 1.67 22.42 -0.73
CA ASP A 68 2.33 23.57 -0.09
C ASP A 68 1.61 24.86 -0.46
N GLY A 69 0.77 25.38 0.44
CA GLY A 69 -0.07 26.53 0.16
C GLY A 69 -1.04 26.28 -1.00
N SER A 70 -0.86 26.99 -2.12
CA SER A 70 -1.63 26.80 -3.35
C SER A 70 -1.05 25.74 -4.30
N ASP A 71 0.18 25.31 -4.07
CA ASP A 71 0.88 24.37 -4.95
C ASP A 71 0.42 22.95 -4.64
N ILE A 72 -0.02 22.22 -5.68
CA ILE A 72 -0.49 20.84 -5.58
C ILE A 72 0.40 19.99 -6.47
N HIS A 73 1.15 19.09 -5.87
CA HIS A 73 2.01 18.13 -6.56
C HIS A 73 1.34 16.76 -6.55
N GLU A 74 1.05 16.22 -7.73
CA GLU A 74 0.58 14.85 -7.88
C GLU A 74 1.72 13.87 -7.61
N ILE A 75 1.46 12.92 -6.73
CA ILE A 75 2.33 11.78 -6.43
C ILE A 75 1.48 10.51 -6.38
N ILE A 76 2.11 9.38 -6.09
CA ILE A 76 1.38 8.13 -5.86
C ILE A 76 1.71 7.53 -4.49
N THR A 77 0.80 6.72 -4.01
CA THR A 77 1.01 5.84 -2.87
C THR A 77 0.67 4.42 -3.30
N PHE A 78 1.17 3.43 -2.57
CA PHE A 78 0.69 2.07 -2.71
C PHE A 78 0.30 1.52 -1.34
N GLY A 79 -0.66 0.61 -1.38
CA GLY A 79 -1.16 -0.08 -0.21
C GLY A 79 -2.43 -0.85 -0.58
N PRO A 80 -2.53 -2.13 -0.18
CA PRO A 80 -1.48 -2.91 0.46
C PRO A 80 -0.46 -3.47 -0.56
N LEU A 81 0.74 -3.78 -0.05
CA LEU A 81 1.68 -4.73 -0.67
C LEU A 81 1.59 -6.04 0.13
N CYS A 82 1.03 -7.08 -0.48
CA CYS A 82 0.69 -8.34 0.16
C CYS A 82 1.52 -9.48 -0.46
N VAL A 83 1.95 -10.42 0.37
CA VAL A 83 2.49 -11.71 -0.07
C VAL A 83 1.88 -12.79 0.80
N GLU A 84 1.35 -13.83 0.17
CA GLU A 84 0.83 -15.01 0.85
C GLU A 84 1.90 -15.56 1.81
N PRO A 85 1.57 -15.81 3.10
CA PRO A 85 2.52 -16.26 4.13
C PRO A 85 3.56 -17.31 3.69
N LYS A 86 3.15 -18.36 2.96
CA LYS A 86 4.07 -19.42 2.49
C LYS A 86 5.14 -18.93 1.50
N TRP A 87 4.98 -17.75 0.91
CA TRP A 87 5.88 -17.14 -0.08
C TRP A 87 6.60 -15.89 0.45
N GLN A 88 6.38 -15.52 1.71
CA GLN A 88 7.11 -14.43 2.34
C GLN A 88 8.59 -14.79 2.49
N GLY A 89 9.48 -13.80 2.35
CA GLY A 89 10.92 -14.03 2.34
C GLY A 89 11.48 -14.64 1.04
N CYS A 90 10.62 -15.00 0.06
CA CYS A 90 11.05 -15.54 -1.23
C CYS A 90 11.25 -14.47 -2.33
N GLY A 91 11.24 -13.18 -1.99
CA GLY A 91 11.44 -12.07 -2.94
C GLY A 91 10.20 -11.60 -3.72
N VAL A 92 9.02 -12.21 -3.52
CA VAL A 92 7.79 -11.86 -4.27
C VAL A 92 7.41 -10.39 -4.13
N GLY A 93 7.40 -9.86 -2.90
CA GLY A 93 7.00 -8.47 -2.65
C GLY A 93 7.98 -7.47 -3.27
N GLU A 94 9.27 -7.78 -3.26
CA GLU A 94 10.29 -6.95 -3.89
C GLU A 94 10.19 -6.99 -5.42
N LEU A 95 9.91 -8.16 -6.00
CA LEU A 95 9.66 -8.29 -7.45
C LEU A 95 8.48 -7.42 -7.88
N LEU A 96 7.35 -7.50 -7.17
CA LEU A 96 6.18 -6.67 -7.43
C LEU A 96 6.53 -5.18 -7.34
N LEU A 97 7.17 -4.76 -6.26
CA LEU A 97 7.52 -3.37 -6.03
C LEU A 97 8.48 -2.82 -7.11
N ARG A 98 9.50 -3.58 -7.50
CA ARG A 98 10.46 -3.15 -8.53
C ARG A 98 9.78 -3.02 -9.90
N GLU A 99 8.96 -4.00 -10.30
CA GLU A 99 8.20 -3.92 -11.55
C GLU A 99 7.31 -2.67 -11.58
N THR A 100 6.56 -2.42 -10.50
CA THR A 100 5.61 -1.30 -10.46
C THR A 100 6.28 0.06 -10.33
N MET A 101 7.45 0.14 -9.68
CA MET A 101 8.27 1.36 -9.66
C MET A 101 8.74 1.73 -11.06
N GLU A 102 9.25 0.76 -11.84
CA GLU A 102 9.65 1.00 -13.23
C GLU A 102 8.46 1.47 -14.09
N LEU A 103 7.31 0.81 -13.95
CA LEU A 103 6.07 1.19 -14.62
C LEU A 103 5.58 2.59 -14.25
N ALA A 104 5.73 2.99 -12.98
CA ALA A 104 5.35 4.31 -12.50
C ALA A 104 6.30 5.39 -13.05
N ALA A 105 7.62 5.13 -13.04
CA ALA A 105 8.62 6.02 -13.61
C ALA A 105 8.37 6.26 -15.12
N ASN A 106 8.10 5.19 -15.87
CA ASN A 106 7.79 5.25 -17.30
C ASN A 106 6.50 6.03 -17.62
N ARG A 107 5.58 6.14 -16.66
CA ARG A 107 4.37 6.97 -16.77
C ARG A 107 4.55 8.40 -16.30
N GLY A 108 5.76 8.78 -15.88
CA GLY A 108 6.11 10.15 -15.50
C GLY A 108 5.79 10.52 -14.05
N TYR A 109 5.36 9.57 -13.21
CA TYR A 109 5.19 9.81 -11.79
C TYR A 109 6.53 10.20 -11.15
N LYS A 110 6.49 11.18 -10.25
CA LYS A 110 7.69 11.74 -9.63
C LYS A 110 8.16 10.94 -8.43
N GLY A 111 7.26 10.46 -7.60
CA GLY A 111 7.65 9.72 -6.42
C GLY A 111 6.52 8.91 -5.84
N ILE A 112 6.89 8.00 -4.96
CA ILE A 112 5.98 7.20 -4.15
C ILE A 112 6.15 7.63 -2.70
N ILE A 113 5.04 7.85 -1.99
CA ILE A 113 5.02 8.08 -0.54
C ILE A 113 4.13 7.03 0.12
N ILE A 114 4.58 6.45 1.23
CA ILE A 114 3.91 5.36 1.94
C ILE A 114 3.97 5.53 3.46
N PHE A 115 3.07 4.80 4.13
CA PHE A 115 3.24 4.38 5.52
C PHE A 115 3.66 2.91 5.51
N GLY A 116 4.92 2.62 5.83
CA GLY A 116 5.51 1.30 5.65
C GLY A 116 6.43 0.87 6.79
N GLU A 117 6.89 -0.38 6.73
CA GLU A 117 7.77 -0.98 7.75
C GLU A 117 9.17 -0.33 7.76
N PRO A 118 9.59 0.27 8.90
CA PRO A 118 10.91 0.90 9.08
C PRO A 118 12.11 0.06 8.65
N ASP A 119 12.04 -1.27 8.86
CA ASP A 119 13.15 -2.16 8.59
C ASP A 119 13.14 -2.75 7.16
N TYR A 120 12.07 -2.54 6.40
CA TYR A 120 11.87 -3.19 5.09
C TYR A 120 12.10 -2.25 3.90
N TYR A 121 11.61 -1.02 3.93
CA TYR A 121 11.64 -0.14 2.76
C TYR A 121 12.99 0.60 2.56
N PRO A 122 13.79 0.89 3.61
CA PRO A 122 15.10 1.53 3.41
C PRO A 122 16.07 0.71 2.55
N ARG A 123 16.04 -0.62 2.65
CA ARG A 123 16.84 -1.52 1.79
C ARG A 123 16.44 -1.48 0.30
N ILE A 124 15.28 -0.92 -0.04
CA ILE A 124 14.83 -0.68 -1.43
C ILE A 124 15.17 0.76 -1.88
N GLY A 125 15.61 1.63 -0.97
CA GLY A 125 15.98 3.01 -1.25
C GLY A 125 14.95 4.05 -0.78
N PHE A 126 13.88 3.64 -0.10
CA PHE A 126 12.97 4.58 0.55
C PHE A 126 13.70 5.31 1.68
N LYS A 127 13.35 6.58 1.87
CA LYS A 127 13.86 7.42 2.95
C LYS A 127 12.68 8.00 3.71
N THR A 128 12.89 8.35 4.98
CA THR A 128 11.89 9.12 5.74
C THR A 128 11.57 10.43 5.02
N CYS A 129 10.30 10.85 5.06
CA CYS A 129 9.80 11.95 4.24
C CYS A 129 10.44 13.33 4.56
N ASP A 130 11.13 13.45 5.68
CA ASP A 130 11.88 14.65 6.07
C ASP A 130 13.05 14.92 5.11
N ASN A 131 13.58 13.87 4.48
CA ASN A 131 14.55 13.98 3.38
C ASN A 131 14.00 14.73 2.15
N PHE A 132 12.67 14.87 2.05
CA PHE A 132 11.97 15.56 0.96
C PHE A 132 11.24 16.83 1.41
N ASN A 133 11.40 17.27 2.67
CA ASN A 133 10.59 18.34 3.26
C ASN A 133 9.06 18.07 3.19
N ILE A 134 8.69 16.80 3.34
CA ILE A 134 7.29 16.36 3.32
C ILE A 134 6.89 15.90 4.73
N THR A 135 5.71 16.32 5.15
CA THR A 135 5.10 15.93 6.42
C THR A 135 3.74 15.30 6.18
N THR A 136 3.21 14.59 7.18
CA THR A 136 1.80 14.20 7.19
C THR A 136 0.89 15.43 7.21
N SER A 137 -0.42 15.24 7.00
CA SER A 137 -1.43 16.32 7.07
C SER A 137 -1.39 17.11 8.40
N ASN A 138 -1.01 16.44 9.51
CA ASN A 138 -0.84 17.03 10.83
C ASN A 138 0.60 17.51 11.16
N GLY A 139 1.50 17.58 10.16
CA GLY A 139 2.83 18.16 10.31
C GLY A 139 3.85 17.25 11.01
N LYS A 140 3.64 15.94 11.02
CA LYS A 140 4.54 14.96 11.65
C LYS A 140 5.43 14.27 10.63
N ASN A 141 6.52 13.71 11.16
CA ASN A 141 7.39 12.76 10.47
C ASN A 141 7.82 11.67 11.48
N PHE A 142 7.98 10.45 11.00
CA PHE A 142 8.33 9.27 11.80
C PHE A 142 8.83 8.17 10.88
N ASP A 143 9.53 7.17 11.42
CA ASP A 143 10.28 6.18 10.63
C ASP A 143 9.41 5.46 9.59
N ALA A 144 8.14 5.18 9.89
CA ALA A 144 7.23 4.53 8.97
C ALA A 144 6.73 5.43 7.83
N PHE A 145 6.86 6.76 7.92
CA PHE A 145 6.43 7.69 6.87
C PHE A 145 7.58 7.96 5.90
N MET A 146 7.52 7.29 4.75
CA MET A 146 8.65 7.22 3.81
C MET A 146 8.27 7.64 2.40
N GLY A 147 9.27 8.11 1.64
CA GLY A 147 9.16 8.42 0.23
C GLY A 147 10.36 7.90 -0.57
N ILE A 148 10.17 7.81 -1.88
CA ILE A 148 11.23 7.50 -2.85
C ILE A 148 11.00 8.27 -4.15
N GLU A 149 12.08 8.79 -4.72
CA GLU A 149 12.08 9.36 -6.06
C GLU A 149 12.06 8.22 -7.09
N LEU A 150 11.17 8.28 -8.08
CA LEU A 150 11.11 7.28 -9.16
C LEU A 150 12.19 7.52 -10.22
N VAL A 151 12.68 8.75 -10.33
CA VAL A 151 13.83 9.17 -11.13
C VAL A 151 14.65 10.10 -10.26
N GLU A 152 15.97 9.99 -10.24
CA GLU A 152 16.80 10.85 -9.39
C GLU A 152 16.48 12.35 -9.56
N GLY A 153 16.20 13.03 -8.45
CA GLY A 153 15.84 14.46 -8.42
C GLY A 153 14.43 14.79 -8.90
N SER A 154 13.56 13.81 -9.15
CA SER A 154 12.18 14.04 -9.60
C SER A 154 11.28 14.69 -8.54
N MET A 155 11.64 14.62 -7.26
CA MET A 155 10.91 15.24 -6.15
C MET A 155 11.56 16.51 -5.62
N LYS A 156 12.64 17.02 -6.24
CA LYS A 156 13.40 18.18 -5.74
C LYS A 156 12.55 19.44 -5.49
N ASP A 157 11.48 19.63 -6.26
CA ASP A 157 10.58 20.77 -6.19
C ASP A 157 9.25 20.43 -5.48
N ILE A 158 9.14 19.24 -4.88
CA ILE A 158 7.95 18.75 -4.18
C ILE A 158 8.20 18.83 -2.67
N LYS A 159 7.37 19.60 -1.96
CA LYS A 159 7.42 19.76 -0.50
C LYS A 159 6.02 20.04 0.04
N GLY A 160 5.83 19.90 1.35
CA GLY A 160 4.59 20.27 2.02
C GLY A 160 3.91 19.10 2.73
N LYS A 161 2.58 19.04 2.68
CA LYS A 161 1.78 18.05 3.42
C LYS A 161 1.23 16.97 2.50
N PHE A 162 1.45 15.71 2.85
CA PHE A 162 0.92 14.55 2.15
C PHE A 162 -0.57 14.31 2.47
N TYR A 163 -1.34 13.99 1.42
CA TYR A 163 -2.72 13.55 1.50
C TYR A 163 -2.94 12.35 0.56
N GLY A 164 -3.37 11.22 1.13
CA GLY A 164 -3.85 10.06 0.39
C GLY A 164 -5.34 10.15 0.04
N SER A 165 -5.84 9.13 -0.65
CA SER A 165 -7.29 8.94 -0.84
C SER A 165 -7.97 8.63 0.50
N GLU A 166 -9.20 9.13 0.70
CA GLU A 166 -10.00 8.89 1.91
C GLU A 166 -10.27 7.39 2.14
N VAL A 167 -10.18 6.55 1.10
CA VAL A 167 -10.37 5.10 1.19
C VAL A 167 -9.39 4.44 2.18
N PHE A 168 -8.21 5.02 2.41
CA PHE A 168 -7.23 4.52 3.38
C PHE A 168 -7.59 4.87 4.83
N GLU A 169 -8.45 5.86 5.06
CA GLU A 169 -8.83 6.35 6.39
C GLU A 169 -10.26 5.93 6.77
N ASN A 170 -11.08 5.55 5.79
CA ASN A 170 -12.49 5.25 5.97
C ASN A 170 -12.82 3.76 5.73
N LEU A 171 -12.49 2.93 6.72
CA LEU A 171 -12.85 1.51 6.79
C LEU A 171 -13.65 1.25 8.06
N PRO A 172 -14.98 1.52 8.08
CA PRO A 172 -15.78 1.32 9.27
C PRO A 172 -15.74 -0.13 9.74
N LYS A 173 -15.46 -0.34 11.03
CA LYS A 173 -15.30 -1.69 11.62
C LYS A 173 -16.51 -2.58 11.33
N GLU A 174 -17.74 -2.05 11.42
CA GLU A 174 -18.96 -2.81 11.13
C GLU A 174 -19.00 -3.31 9.68
N GLU A 175 -18.56 -2.50 8.71
CA GLU A 175 -18.47 -2.91 7.32
C GLU A 175 -17.39 -3.98 7.11
N VAL A 176 -16.23 -3.85 7.78
CA VAL A 176 -15.17 -4.85 7.73
C VAL A 176 -15.66 -6.19 8.29
N GLU A 177 -16.33 -6.19 9.46
CA GLU A 177 -16.86 -7.41 10.06
C GLU A 177 -17.96 -8.06 9.21
N GLU A 178 -18.80 -7.26 8.56
CA GLU A 178 -19.77 -7.78 7.59
C GLU A 178 -19.07 -8.38 6.36
N TYR A 179 -18.04 -7.71 5.84
CA TYR A 179 -17.26 -8.16 4.69
C TYR A 179 -16.51 -9.47 4.97
N ASN A 180 -15.97 -9.62 6.19
CA ASN A 180 -15.27 -10.82 6.67
C ASN A 180 -16.13 -12.09 6.57
N LYS A 181 -17.48 -11.98 6.60
CA LYS A 181 -18.39 -13.15 6.49
C LYS A 181 -18.30 -13.85 5.12
N LYS A 182 -17.70 -13.22 4.11
CA LYS A 182 -17.48 -13.79 2.77
C LYS A 182 -16.26 -14.70 2.69
N PHE A 183 -15.42 -14.71 3.72
CA PHE A 183 -14.14 -15.42 3.77
C PHE A 183 -14.14 -16.51 4.84
N PRO A 184 -13.18 -17.46 4.79
CA PRO A 184 -12.95 -18.40 5.88
C PRO A 184 -12.81 -17.67 7.22
N GLN A 185 -13.49 -18.18 8.25
CA GLN A 185 -13.45 -17.58 9.57
C GLN A 185 -12.14 -17.95 10.26
N LEU A 186 -11.24 -16.98 10.33
CA LEU A 186 -9.95 -17.12 11.00
C LEU A 186 -10.06 -16.69 12.47
N GLN A 187 -9.27 -17.32 13.34
CA GLN A 187 -9.28 -16.99 14.76
C GLN A 187 -8.61 -15.63 14.99
N LYS A 188 -9.29 -14.71 15.69
CA LYS A 188 -8.67 -13.46 16.16
C LYS A 188 -7.77 -13.76 17.35
N LEU A 189 -6.49 -13.42 17.23
CA LEU A 189 -5.47 -13.67 18.25
C LEU A 189 -4.70 -12.39 18.51
N ARG A 190 -4.33 -12.17 19.77
CA ARG A 190 -3.47 -11.05 20.16
C ARG A 190 -2.04 -11.53 20.35
N PHE A 191 -1.10 -10.89 19.65
CA PHE A 191 0.33 -11.16 19.75
C PHE A 191 1.07 -9.96 20.37
N PRO A 192 2.21 -10.18 21.06
CA PRO A 192 3.05 -9.08 21.53
C PRO A 192 3.48 -8.15 20.38
N GLY A 193 3.45 -6.83 20.60
CA GLY A 193 3.91 -5.83 19.61
C GLY A 193 2.85 -5.33 18.62
N GLN A 194 1.63 -5.87 18.66
CA GLN A 194 0.50 -5.32 17.91
C GLN A 194 0.09 -3.94 18.43
N TRP A 195 -0.47 -3.12 17.55
CA TRP A 195 -1.04 -1.82 17.89
C TRP A 195 -2.25 -1.99 18.83
N ASN A 196 -2.46 -1.03 19.73
CA ASN A 196 -3.56 -1.05 20.69
C ASN A 196 -4.88 -0.60 20.06
#